data_AF-A0A1X7TBS0-F1
#
_entry.id   AF-A0A1X7TBS0-F1
#
_cell.length_a   1.000
_cell.length_b   1.000
_cell.length_c   1.000
_cell.angle_alpha   90.00
_cell.angle_beta   90.00
_cell.angle_gamma   90.00
#
_symmetry.space_group_name_H-M   'P 1'
#
loop_
_entity.id
_entity.type
_entity.pdbx_description
1 polymer ?
#
loop_
_entity_poly.entity_id
_entity_poly.type
_entity_poly.pdbx_seq_one_letter_code
_entity_poly.pdbx_strand_id
1 'polypeptide(L)'
;MKDSYKPYRHLEFLTYSNIRSVIDFTDSENVVNGFCLLVHWSDDPQERLLTFKINGDSSIKTELINKISQMMCTSNCAPSPVSVGSLLRLKHGL
;
A
#
# COMPACT_ATOMS: atom_id res chain seq x y z
N MET A 1 2.73 12.64 38.52
CA MET A 1 2.88 11.55 37.53
C MET A 1 3.29 12.19 36.22
N LYS A 2 4.40 11.75 35.62
CA LYS A 2 4.91 12.30 34.36
C LYS A 2 4.13 11.60 33.25
N ASP A 3 3.22 12.31 32.58
CA ASP A 3 2.52 11.77 31.42
C ASP A 3 3.56 11.26 30.41
N SER A 4 3.51 9.97 30.11
CA SER A 4 4.43 9.34 29.19
C SER A 4 4.21 9.94 27.80
N TYR A 5 5.12 10.79 27.34
CA TYR A 5 5.08 11.37 26.01
C TYR A 5 5.11 10.26 24.97
N LYS A 6 3.97 10.03 24.29
CA LYS A 6 3.88 9.11 23.16
C LYS A 6 4.09 9.91 21.88
N PRO A 7 5.21 9.73 21.16
CA PRO A 7 5.52 10.51 19.96
C PRO A 7 4.57 10.21 18.78
N TYR A 8 3.84 9.09 18.85
CA TYR A 8 2.93 8.66 17.79
C TYR A 8 1.54 8.38 18.34
N ARG A 9 0.54 8.79 17.57
CA ARG A 9 -0.86 8.42 17.77
C ARG A 9 -1.16 7.22 16.89
N HIS A 10 -1.64 6.13 17.50
CA HIS A 10 -2.18 5.01 16.74
C HIS A 10 -3.40 5.48 15.95
N LEU A 11 -3.39 5.24 14.64
CA LEU A 11 -4.55 5.45 13.79
C LEU A 11 -5.30 4.13 13.67
N GLU A 12 -4.74 3.19 12.92
CA GLU A 12 -5.38 1.92 12.60
C GLU A 12 -4.35 0.79 12.47
N PHE A 13 -4.78 -0.43 12.78
CA PHE A 13 -4.00 -1.65 12.54
C PHE A 13 -4.53 -2.34 11.29
N LEU A 14 -3.70 -2.40 10.24
CA LEU A 14 -4.05 -3.00 8.95
C LEU A 14 -3.32 -4.34 8.81
N THR A 15 -4.08 -5.44 8.68
CA THR A 15 -3.48 -6.75 8.41
C THR A 15 -3.29 -6.96 6.91
N TYR A 16 -2.31 -7.78 6.52
CA TYR A 16 -2.04 -8.04 5.10
C TYR A 16 -3.20 -8.71 4.37
N SER A 17 -4.06 -9.46 5.06
CA SER A 17 -5.26 -10.07 4.48
C SER A 17 -6.37 -9.05 4.19
N ASN A 18 -6.34 -7.87 4.81
CA ASN A 18 -7.23 -6.77 4.46
C ASN A 18 -6.82 -6.06 3.16
N ILE A 19 -5.59 -6.25 2.69
CA ILE A 19 -5.11 -5.62 1.47
C ILE A 19 -5.52 -6.49 0.28
N ARG A 20 -6.27 -5.90 -0.65
CA ARG A 20 -6.71 -6.56 -1.90
C ARG A 20 -5.72 -6.36 -3.03
N SER A 21 -5.10 -5.18 -3.09
CA SER A 21 -4.14 -4.85 -4.14
C SER A 21 -3.15 -3.78 -3.67
N VAL A 22 -1.94 -3.83 -4.22
CA VAL A 22 -0.92 -2.78 -4.12
C VAL A 22 -0.76 -2.17 -5.51
N ILE A 23 -0.92 -0.86 -5.62
CA ILE A 23 -0.92 -0.13 -6.89
C ILE A 23 0.26 0.83 -6.87
N ASP A 24 1.24 0.61 -7.74
CA ASP A 24 2.35 1.54 -7.94
C ASP A 24 1.95 2.66 -8.90
N PHE A 25 2.25 3.91 -8.54
CA PHE A 25 2.07 5.03 -9.44
C PHE A 25 3.33 5.27 -10.27
N THR A 26 3.11 5.51 -11.55
CA THR A 26 4.15 6.10 -12.39
C THR A 26 4.36 7.53 -11.94
N ASP A 27 5.62 7.91 -11.71
CA ASP A 27 5.95 9.27 -11.31
C ASP A 27 5.48 10.27 -12.37
N SER A 28 5.03 11.42 -11.90
CA SER A 28 4.55 12.55 -12.70
C SER A 28 5.07 13.86 -12.11
N GLU A 29 4.85 14.96 -12.83
CA GLU A 29 5.23 16.30 -12.36
C GLU A 29 4.62 16.65 -10.99
N ASN A 30 3.41 16.13 -10.69
CA ASN A 30 2.67 16.46 -9.47
C ASN A 30 2.88 15.44 -8.34
N VAL A 31 3.21 14.19 -8.67
CA VAL A 31 3.33 13.09 -7.70
C VAL A 31 4.52 12.23 -8.07
N VAL A 32 5.52 12.23 -7.19
CA VAL A 32 6.71 11.38 -7.27
C VAL A 32 6.72 10.47 -6.04
N ASN A 33 7.12 9.21 -6.22
CA ASN A 33 7.20 8.18 -5.18
C ASN A 33 5.86 7.88 -4.49
N GLY A 34 4.77 7.93 -5.26
CA GLY A 34 3.43 7.59 -4.78
C GLY A 34 3.07 6.12 -5.00
N PHE A 35 2.28 5.55 -4.10
CA PHE A 35 1.62 4.25 -4.27
C PHE A 35 0.31 4.19 -3.47
N CYS A 36 -0.52 3.20 -3.76
CA CYS A 36 -1.78 2.97 -3.08
C CYS A 36 -1.95 1.55 -2.59
N LEU A 37 -2.73 1.39 -1.52
CA LEU A 37 -3.29 0.13 -1.06
C LEU A 37 -4.80 0.17 -1.24
N LEU A 38 -5.34 -0.81 -1.97
CA LEU A 38 -6.78 -1.09 -1.98
C LEU A 38 -7.08 -2.02 -0.81
N VAL A 39 -7.87 -1.55 0.15
CA VAL A 39 -8.12 -2.25 1.40
C VAL A 39 -9.61 -2.52 1.60
N HIS A 40 -9.90 -3.67 2.18
CA HIS A 40 -11.24 -4.09 2.54
C HIS A 40 -11.23 -4.61 3.98
N TRP A 41 -12.02 -3.97 4.83
CA TRP A 41 -12.21 -4.40 6.21
C TRP A 41 -13.42 -5.30 6.33
N SER A 42 -13.38 -6.24 7.27
CA SER A 42 -14.51 -7.13 7.52
C SER A 42 -15.79 -6.40 7.91
N ASP A 43 -15.65 -5.24 8.56
CA ASP A 43 -16.75 -4.46 9.12
C ASP A 43 -17.24 -3.34 8.19
N ASP A 44 -16.54 -3.11 7.05
CA ASP A 44 -16.93 -2.12 6.04
C ASP A 44 -17.13 -2.80 4.69
N PRO A 45 -18.37 -2.83 4.15
CA PRO A 45 -18.63 -3.44 2.86
C PRO A 45 -17.91 -2.72 1.70
N GLN A 46 -17.47 -1.48 1.89
CA GLN A 46 -16.78 -0.72 0.85
C GLN A 46 -15.27 -0.94 0.90
N GLU A 47 -14.66 -1.03 -0.28
CA GLU A 47 -13.22 -0.93 -0.42
C GLU A 47 -12.79 0.53 -0.27
N ARG A 48 -11.65 0.77 0.39
CA ARG A 48 -11.04 2.10 0.47
C ARG A 48 -9.67 2.10 -0.18
N LEU A 49 -9.29 3.27 -0.68
CA LEU A 49 -7.98 3.50 -1.25
C LEU A 49 -7.14 4.31 -0.25
N LEU A 50 -6.05 3.73 0.25
CA LEU A 50 -5.09 4.42 1.08
C LEU A 50 -3.90 4.85 0.22
N THR A 51 -3.71 6.15 0.06
CA THR A 51 -2.63 6.73 -0.75
C THR A 51 -1.45 7.14 0.11
N PHE A 52 -0.25 6.74 -0.31
CA PHE A 52 1.00 7.03 0.37
C PHE A 52 1.98 7.69 -0.60
N LYS A 53 2.76 8.61 -0.06
CA LYS A 53 3.92 9.21 -0.74
C LYS A 53 5.15 8.94 0.12
N ILE A 54 6.16 8.31 -0.47
CA ILE A 54 7.43 8.06 0.23
C ILE A 54 8.27 9.33 0.17
N ASN A 55 8.65 9.82 1.35
CA ASN A 55 9.67 10.85 1.48
C ASN A 55 11.04 10.17 1.49
N GLY A 56 11.82 10.33 0.43
CA GLY A 56 13.16 9.72 0.32
C GLY A 56 13.44 9.16 -1.07
N ASP A 57 14.36 8.20 -1.13
CA ASP A 57 14.76 7.53 -2.37
C ASP A 57 13.62 6.67 -2.95
N SER A 58 13.45 6.75 -4.27
CA SER A 58 12.58 5.90 -5.08
C SER A 58 12.79 4.40 -4.87
N SER A 59 14.02 3.97 -4.54
CA SER A 59 14.34 2.56 -4.26
C SER A 59 13.53 2.00 -3.08
N ILE A 60 13.25 2.85 -2.08
CA ILE A 60 12.45 2.50 -0.90
C ILE A 60 11.01 2.17 -1.29
N LYS A 61 10.43 2.91 -2.24
CA LYS A 61 9.07 2.63 -2.75
C LYS A 61 9.00 1.21 -3.31
N THR A 62 9.91 0.89 -4.21
CA THR A 62 9.96 -0.41 -4.89
C THR A 62 10.17 -1.55 -3.90
N GLU A 63 11.10 -1.39 -2.95
CA GLU A 63 11.32 -2.38 -1.89
C GLU A 63 10.05 -2.60 -1.05
N LEU A 64 9.41 -1.51 -0.61
CA LEU A 64 8.21 -1.58 0.23
C LEU A 64 7.04 -2.27 -0.49
N ILE A 65 6.77 -1.89 -1.74
CA ILE A 65 5.72 -2.50 -2.56
C ILE A 65 5.95 -4.01 -2.73
N ASN A 66 7.20 -4.40 -3.03
CA ASN A 66 7.57 -5.81 -3.17
C ASN A 66 7.36 -6.58 -1.86
N LYS A 67 7.77 -5.99 -0.73
CA LYS A 67 7.65 -6.61 0.59
C LYS A 67 6.19 -6.78 1.01
N ILE A 68 5.36 -5.75 0.82
CA ILE A 68 3.91 -5.84 1.08
C ILE A 68 3.28 -6.92 0.21
N SER A 69 3.58 -6.94 -1.10
CA SER A 69 3.05 -7.94 -2.03
C SER A 69 3.43 -9.37 -1.65
N GLN A 70 4.67 -9.60 -1.21
CA GLN A 70 5.11 -10.89 -0.68
C GLN A 70 4.35 -11.28 0.59
N MET A 71 4.19 -10.35 1.53
CA MET A 71 3.47 -10.61 2.78
C MET A 71 2.00 -10.91 2.56
N MET A 72 1.34 -10.26 1.60
CA MET A 72 -0.02 -10.58 1.19
C MET A 72 -0.15 -12.01 0.69
N CYS A 73 0.80 -12.47 -0.12
CA CYS A 73 0.80 -13.85 -0.64
C CYS A 73 1.01 -14.86 0.48
N THR A 74 1.98 -14.63 1.36
CA THR A 74 2.23 -15.46 2.54
C THR A 74 1.00 -15.54 3.44
N SER A 75 0.34 -14.41 3.71
CA SER A 75 -0.87 -14.35 4.53
C SER A 75 -2.06 -15.11 3.92
N ASN A 76 -2.11 -15.21 2.59
CA ASN A 76 -3.18 -15.89 1.86
C ASN A 76 -2.80 -17.31 1.43
N CYS A 77 -1.66 -17.84 1.90
CA CYS A 77 -1.11 -19.14 1.50
C CYS A 77 -0.99 -19.31 -0.04
N ALA A 78 -0.72 -18.21 -0.75
CA ALA A 78 -0.54 -18.21 -2.20
C ALA A 78 0.93 -18.50 -2.55
N PRO A 79 1.21 -19.32 -3.59
CA PRO A 79 2.55 -19.85 -3.88
C PRO A 79 3.55 -18.80 -4.38
N SER A 80 3.08 -17.67 -4.90
CA SER A 80 3.91 -16.52 -5.24
C SER A 80 3.04 -15.27 -5.37
N PRO A 81 3.62 -14.06 -5.29
CA PRO A 81 3.01 -12.90 -5.92
C PRO A 81 2.99 -13.21 -7.42
N VAL A 82 1.91 -13.83 -7.88
CA VAL A 82 1.50 -13.76 -9.28
C VAL A 82 1.63 -12.29 -9.62
N SER A 83 2.52 -12.00 -10.59
CA SER A 83 2.80 -10.64 -11.05
C SER A 83 1.55 -9.82 -10.89
N VAL A 84 1.60 -8.79 -10.05
CA VAL A 84 0.58 -7.74 -9.97
C VAL A 84 0.69 -6.94 -11.27
N GLY A 85 0.49 -7.65 -12.38
CA GLY A 85 0.48 -7.24 -13.77
C GLY A 85 -0.93 -6.88 -14.20
N SER A 86 -1.82 -6.62 -13.25
CA SER A 86 -2.72 -5.48 -13.39
C SER A 86 -2.00 -4.25 -12.81
N LEU A 87 -0.85 -3.94 -13.41
CA LEU A 87 -0.43 -2.55 -13.54
C LEU A 87 -1.59 -1.91 -14.29
N LEU A 88 -2.60 -1.41 -13.55
CA LEU A 88 -3.57 -0.46 -14.07
C LEU A 88 -2.75 0.78 -14.39
N ARG A 89 -2.06 0.70 -15.53
CA ARG A 89 -1.50 1.83 -16.22
C ARG A 89 -2.72 2.63 -16.61
N LEU A 90 -3.14 3.54 -15.72
CA LEU A 90 -4.04 4.63 -16.06
C LEU A 90 -3.32 5.44 -17.13
N LYS A 91 -3.41 4.97 -18.38
CA LYS A 91 -3.16 5.79 -19.54
C LYS A 91 -4.24 6.85 -19.48
N HIS A 92 -3.84 8.08 -19.15
CA HIS A 92 -4.62 9.26 -19.47
C HIS A 92 -4.90 9.22 -20.98
N GLY A 93 -6.11 8.81 -21.35
CA GLY A 93 -6.67 9.02 -22.68
C GLY A 93 -7.36 10.38 -22.65
N LEU A 94 -6.77 11.33 -23.37
CA LEU A 94 -7.44 12.51 -23.90
C LEU A 94 -8.68 12.11 -24.71
#